data_AF-A0A2T1G4T5-F1
#
_entry.id   AF-A0A2T1G4T5-F1
#
_cell.length_a   1.000
_cell.length_b   1.000
_cell.length_c   1.000
_cell.angle_alpha   90.00
_cell.angle_beta   90.00
_cell.angle_gamma   90.00
#
_symmetry.space_group_name_H-M   'P 1'
#
loop_
_entity.id
_entity.type
_entity.pdbx_description
1 polymer ?
#
loop_
_entity_poly.entity_id
_entity_poly.type
_entity_poly.pdbx_seq_one_letter_code
_entity_poly.pdbx_strand_id
1 'polypeptide(L)'
;MLPIITDIVSLDIYRDGGSVGISFLGEGKHWHELFFPIDRQYQLDEQNRIVGFIGLGYLAPMLKTYTPIGRRRKHNHEFNTEEQSLTWEEATKLLETMNDLVVNLQTNGKLEQLDVARYYKMLDASKNQRAKSR
;
A
#
# COMPACT_ATOMS: atom_id res chain seq x y z
N MET A 1 7.71 -14.79 -2.39
CA MET A 1 8.62 -14.26 -3.42
C MET A 1 8.04 -12.93 -3.87
N LEU A 2 8.84 -11.87 -3.94
CA LEU A 2 8.34 -10.56 -4.35
C LEU A 2 7.95 -10.57 -5.85
N PRO A 3 6.80 -9.98 -6.25
CA PRO A 3 6.42 -9.89 -7.66
C PRO A 3 7.39 -8.98 -8.43
N ILE A 4 7.67 -9.33 -9.68
CA ILE A 4 8.37 -8.45 -10.61
C ILE A 4 7.37 -7.42 -11.11
N ILE A 5 7.69 -6.14 -10.91
CA ILE A 5 6.83 -5.01 -11.18
C ILE A 5 7.07 -4.55 -12.62
N THR A 6 6.01 -4.50 -13.44
CA THR A 6 6.10 -3.98 -14.81
C THR A 6 5.66 -2.52 -14.88
N ASP A 7 4.53 -2.19 -14.25
CA ASP A 7 3.94 -0.85 -14.28
C ASP A 7 3.25 -0.54 -12.94
N ILE A 8 3.31 0.72 -12.50
CA ILE A 8 2.46 1.18 -11.40
C ILE A 8 1.15 1.72 -11.99
N VAL A 9 0.03 1.33 -11.39
CA VAL A 9 -1.31 1.72 -11.82
C VAL A 9 -1.83 2.91 -11.01
N SER A 10 -1.65 2.90 -9.69
CA SER A 10 -2.16 3.98 -8.83
C SER A 10 -1.45 4.04 -7.47
N LEU A 11 -1.54 5.21 -6.83
CA LEU A 11 -1.15 5.46 -5.44
C LEU A 11 -2.35 6.08 -4.73
N ASP A 12 -3.01 5.30 -3.87
CA ASP A 12 -4.33 5.65 -3.32
C ASP A 12 -4.31 5.79 -1.79
N ILE A 13 -5.11 6.73 -1.29
CA ILE A 13 -5.42 6.86 0.15
C ILE A 13 -6.83 6.33 0.38
N TYR A 14 -6.96 5.42 1.35
CA TYR A 14 -8.25 4.81 1.68
C TYR A 14 -9.08 5.73 2.57
N ARG A 15 -10.40 5.55 2.47
CA ARG A 15 -11.38 6.31 3.26
C ARG A 15 -11.38 5.98 4.75
N ASP A 16 -10.57 5.02 5.16
CA ASP A 16 -10.38 4.62 6.55
C ASP A 16 -9.48 5.58 7.34
N GLY A 17 -9.30 6.81 6.85
CA GLY A 17 -8.63 7.86 7.62
C GLY A 17 -7.10 7.75 7.62
N GLY A 18 -6.49 6.99 6.71
CA GLY A 18 -5.05 7.12 6.47
C GLY A 18 -4.31 5.91 5.95
N SER A 19 -4.96 4.76 5.72
CA SER A 19 -4.27 3.66 5.03
C SER A 19 -3.93 4.09 3.61
N VAL A 20 -2.79 3.60 3.12
CA VAL A 20 -2.28 3.95 1.79
C VAL A 20 -1.99 2.67 1.04
N GLY A 21 -2.27 2.66 -0.26
CA GLY A 21 -1.99 1.54 -1.15
C GLY A 21 -1.25 2.00 -2.39
N ILE A 22 -0.38 1.15 -2.89
CA ILE A 22 0.19 1.28 -4.22
C ILE A 22 -0.22 0.08 -5.05
N SER A 23 -0.95 0.32 -6.13
CA SER A 23 -1.40 -0.71 -7.05
C SER A 23 -0.49 -0.77 -8.26
N PHE A 24 -0.10 -1.97 -8.66
CA PHE A 24 0.84 -2.18 -9.75
C PHE A 24 0.52 -3.46 -10.52
N LEU A 25 0.93 -3.50 -11.79
CA LEU A 25 0.91 -4.69 -12.61
C LEU A 25 2.21 -5.45 -12.40
N GLY A 26 2.07 -6.74 -12.15
CA GLY A 26 3.16 -7.70 -12.12
C GLY A 26 3.28 -8.46 -13.44
N GLU A 27 4.36 -9.21 -13.57
CA GLU A 27 4.55 -10.17 -14.65
C GLU A 27 3.33 -11.10 -14.80
N GLY A 28 2.94 -11.43 -16.04
CA GLY A 28 1.74 -12.25 -16.30
C GLY A 28 0.41 -11.50 -16.21
N LYS A 29 0.43 -10.16 -16.10
CA LYS A 29 -0.76 -9.28 -15.97
C LYS A 29 -1.57 -9.53 -14.69
N HIS A 30 -0.91 -10.02 -13.64
CA HIS A 30 -1.50 -10.03 -12.32
C HIS A 30 -1.52 -8.60 -11.77
N TRP A 31 -2.63 -8.20 -11.16
CA TRP A 31 -2.73 -6.91 -10.50
C TRP A 31 -2.41 -7.10 -9.02
N HIS A 32 -1.56 -6.25 -8.47
CA HIS A 32 -1.11 -6.33 -7.10
C HIS A 32 -1.35 -5.01 -6.39
N GLU A 33 -1.56 -5.07 -5.08
CA GLU A 33 -1.68 -3.91 -4.21
C GLU A 33 -0.78 -4.13 -2.99
N LEU A 34 0.19 -3.25 -2.79
CA LEU A 34 0.94 -3.17 -1.55
C LEU A 34 0.22 -2.17 -0.64
N PHE A 35 -0.46 -2.71 0.37
CA PHE A 35 -1.31 -1.98 1.30
C PHE A 35 -0.58 -1.74 2.62
N PHE A 36 -0.63 -0.50 3.12
CA PHE A 36 -0.09 -0.06 4.40
C PHE A 36 -1.27 0.28 5.33
N PRO A 37 -1.74 -0.70 6.13
CA PRO A 37 -2.85 -0.46 7.04
C PRO A 37 -2.44 0.51 8.15
N ILE A 38 -3.34 1.41 8.50
CA ILE A 38 -3.18 2.30 9.64
C ILE A 38 -3.37 1.56 10.98
N ASP A 39 -2.42 1.73 11.90
CA ASP A 39 -2.60 1.45 13.32
C ASP A 39 -3.11 2.72 14.01
N ARG A 40 -4.42 2.77 14.26
CA ARG A 40 -5.03 3.94 14.90
C ARG A 40 -4.76 3.91 16.40
N GLN A 41 -3.74 4.65 16.82
CA GLN A 41 -3.42 4.83 18.23
C GLN A 41 -4.22 6.01 18.80
N TYR A 42 -5.27 5.66 19.53
CA TYR A 42 -6.14 6.61 20.20
C TYR A 42 -5.62 6.95 21.60
N GLN A 43 -5.81 8.20 21.99
CA GLN A 43 -5.75 8.59 23.38
C GLN A 43 -7.11 8.30 24.02
N LEU A 44 -7.09 7.56 25.12
CA LEU A 44 -8.28 7.27 25.92
C LEU A 44 -8.28 8.15 27.18
N ASP A 45 -9.45 8.60 27.61
CA ASP A 45 -9.63 9.21 28.93
C ASP A 45 -9.76 8.14 30.04
N GLU A 46 -9.94 8.59 31.29
CA GLU A 46 -10.14 7.73 32.45
C GLU A 46 -11.41 6.85 32.35
N GLN A 47 -12.33 7.16 31.43
CA GLN A 47 -13.53 6.37 31.15
C GLN A 47 -13.43 5.55 29.86
N ASN A 48 -12.21 5.33 29.33
CA ASN A 48 -11.93 4.60 28.09
C ASN A 48 -12.62 5.17 26.84
N ARG A 49 -12.86 6.49 26.80
CA ARG A 49 -13.42 7.16 25.61
C ARG A 49 -12.29 7.76 24.78
N ILE A 50 -12.46 7.74 23.46
CA ILE A 50 -11.51 8.33 22.53
C ILE A 50 -11.56 9.86 22.71
N VAL A 51 -10.46 10.44 23.18
CA VAL A 51 -10.31 11.90 23.40
C VAL A 51 -9.33 12.55 22.43
N GLY A 52 -8.57 11.76 21.67
CA GLY A 52 -7.65 12.28 20.67
C GLY A 52 -6.90 11.19 19.92
N PHE A 53 -6.04 11.63 19.00
CA PHE A 53 -5.09 10.80 18.28
C PHE A 53 -3.69 11.09 18.80
N ILE A 54 -2.98 10.05 19.25
CA ILE A 54 -1.60 10.17 19.74
C ILE A 54 -0.62 10.22 18.56
N GLY A 55 -0.99 9.56 17.46
CA GLY A 55 -0.22 9.55 16.22
C GLY A 55 -0.82 8.62 15.17
N LEU A 56 -0.21 8.64 13.99
CA LEU A 56 -0.48 7.72 12.89
C LEU A 56 0.60 6.64 12.90
N GLY A 57 0.23 5.42 13.31
CA GLY A 57 1.07 4.24 13.12
C GLY A 57 0.68 3.50 11.84
N TYR A 58 1.58 2.67 11.32
CA TYR A 58 1.27 1.73 10.26
C TYR A 58 1.56 0.30 10.75
N LEU A 59 0.68 -0.63 10.40
CA LEU A 59 0.86 -2.06 10.62
C LEU A 59 1.78 -2.65 9.54
N ALA A 60 2.17 -3.91 9.74
CA ALA A 60 2.92 -4.65 8.74
C ALA A 60 2.16 -4.61 7.39
N PRO A 61 2.86 -4.28 6.29
CA PRO A 61 2.23 -4.13 4.99
C PRO A 61 1.71 -5.47 4.47
N MET A 62 0.67 -5.40 3.66
CA MET A 62 -0.01 -6.55 3.10
C MET A 62 0.07 -6.48 1.58
N LEU A 63 0.49 -7.57 0.95
CA LEU A 63 0.47 -7.71 -0.50
C LEU A 63 -0.80 -8.47 -0.89
N LYS A 64 -1.70 -7.79 -1.61
CA LYS A 64 -2.87 -8.41 -2.23
C LYS A 64 -2.58 -8.67 -3.70
N THR A 65 -2.95 -9.85 -4.17
CA THR A 65 -2.81 -10.27 -5.56
C THR A 65 -4.17 -10.59 -6.13
N TYR A 66 -4.53 -9.90 -7.21
CA TYR A 66 -5.77 -10.06 -7.94
C TYR A 66 -5.50 -10.82 -9.22
N THR A 67 -6.02 -12.04 -9.29
CA THR A 67 -5.93 -12.89 -10.47
C THR A 67 -7.29 -12.97 -11.14
N PRO A 68 -7.41 -12.62 -12.43
CA PRO A 68 -8.68 -12.77 -13.14
C PRO A 68 -9.02 -14.26 -13.25
N ILE A 69 -10.16 -14.69 -12.71
CA ILE A 69 -10.64 -16.05 -12.91
C ILE A 69 -11.26 -16.10 -14.29
N GLY A 70 -10.66 -16.87 -15.20
CA GLY A 70 -11.16 -17.07 -16.55
C GLY A 70 -12.51 -17.77 -16.58
N ARG A 71 -13.62 -17.03 -16.42
CA ARG A 71 -14.96 -17.52 -16.76
C ARG A 71 -15.38 -16.95 -18.10
N ARG A 72 -15.56 -17.86 -19.07
CA ARG A 72 -16.24 -17.65 -20.37
C ARG A 72 -17.71 -17.25 -20.17
N ARG A 73 -18.05 -16.15 -19.49
CA ARG A 73 -19.36 -15.53 -19.62
C ARG A 73 -19.19 -14.01 -19.57
N LYS A 74 -19.64 -13.39 -20.67
CA LYS A 74 -19.74 -11.93 -20.85
C LYS A 74 -20.49 -11.35 -19.65
N HIS A 75 -19.77 -10.82 -18.65
CA HIS A 75 -19.96 -9.47 -18.09
C HIS A 75 -19.37 -9.25 -16.71
N ASN A 76 -18.90 -10.25 -15.96
CA ASN A 76 -18.28 -10.03 -14.65
C ASN A 76 -16.91 -10.69 -14.60
N HIS A 77 -15.84 -9.89 -14.61
CA HIS A 77 -14.54 -10.37 -14.18
C HIS A 77 -14.59 -10.57 -12.66
N GLU A 78 -14.74 -11.82 -12.23
CA GLU A 78 -14.51 -12.20 -10.84
C GLU A 78 -12.99 -12.30 -10.64
N PHE A 79 -12.47 -11.56 -9.67
CA PHE A 79 -11.06 -11.65 -9.27
C PHE A 79 -10.94 -12.59 -8.07
N ASN A 80 -9.98 -13.52 -8.13
CA ASN A 80 -9.50 -14.19 -6.93
C ASN A 80 -8.53 -13.23 -6.23
N THR A 81 -8.69 -13.04 -4.92
CA THR A 81 -7.80 -12.20 -4.11
C THR A 81 -7.03 -13.09 -3.15
N GLU A 82 -5.70 -13.08 -3.26
CA GLU A 82 -4.80 -13.72 -2.30
C GLU A 82 -4.04 -12.63 -1.54
N GLU A 83 -3.95 -12.77 -0.22
CA GLU A 83 -3.32 -11.76 0.65
C GLU A 83 -2.20 -12.38 1.48
N GLN A 84 -1.05 -11.70 1.50
CA GLN A 84 0.14 -12.13 2.21
C GLN A 84 0.75 -10.96 2.99
N SER A 85 0.99 -11.15 4.29
CA SER A 85 1.75 -10.19 5.10
C SER A 85 3.21 -10.14 4.65
N LEU A 86 3.76 -8.94 4.55
CA LEU A 86 5.16 -8.70 4.24
C LEU A 86 5.90 -8.15 5.45
N THR A 87 7.18 -8.50 5.54
CA THR A 87 8.10 -7.77 6.41
C THR A 87 8.33 -6.36 5.87
N TRP A 88 8.76 -5.45 6.74
CA TRP A 88 9.07 -4.08 6.32
C TRP A 88 10.29 -3.98 5.42
N GLU A 89 11.24 -4.91 5.56
CA GLU A 89 12.37 -5.01 4.64
C GLU A 89 11.90 -5.38 3.22
N GLU A 90 11.01 -6.37 3.10
CA GLU A 90 10.41 -6.76 1.82
C GLU A 90 9.60 -5.63 1.20
N ALA A 91 8.81 -4.92 2.00
CA ALA A 91 8.05 -3.76 1.53
C ALA A 91 8.95 -2.60 1.09
N THR A 92 10.04 -2.34 1.82
CA THR A 92 11.03 -1.32 1.43
C THR A 92 11.64 -1.66 0.08
N LYS A 93 12.05 -2.92 -0.14
CA LYS A 93 12.60 -3.37 -1.43
C LYS A 93 11.60 -3.23 -2.57
N LEU A 94 10.33 -3.58 -2.33
CA LEU A 94 9.26 -3.38 -3.31
C LEU A 94 9.06 -1.91 -3.65
N LEU A 95 8.94 -1.04 -2.64
CA LEU A 95 8.80 0.39 -2.84
C LEU A 95 9.99 0.95 -3.62
N GLU A 96 11.22 0.61 -3.24
CA GLU A 96 12.43 1.07 -3.95
C GLU A 96 12.43 0.65 -5.42
N THR A 97 11.95 -0.56 -5.75
CA THR A 97 11.78 -1.02 -7.14
C THR A 97 10.77 -0.18 -7.91
N MET A 98 9.80 0.41 -7.21
CA MET A 98 8.77 1.28 -7.77
C MET A 98 9.23 2.74 -7.96
N ASN A 99 10.33 3.18 -7.34
CA ASN A 99 10.74 4.59 -7.31
C ASN A 99 10.78 5.25 -8.70
N ASP A 100 11.45 4.61 -9.65
CA ASP A 100 11.62 5.17 -11.00
C ASP A 100 10.29 5.19 -11.77
N LEU A 101 9.41 4.22 -11.48
CA LEU A 101 8.07 4.15 -12.06
C LEU A 101 7.14 5.20 -11.44
N VAL A 102 7.29 5.54 -10.16
CA VAL A 102 6.54 6.64 -9.51
C VAL A 102 6.91 7.98 -10.15
N VAL A 103 8.19 8.18 -10.48
CA VAL A 103 8.64 9.37 -11.24
C VAL A 103 8.09 9.33 -12.67
N ASN A 104 7.96 8.17 -13.31
CA ASN A 104 7.36 8.08 -14.65
C ASN A 104 5.83 8.23 -14.66
N LEU A 105 5.12 7.86 -13.60
CA LEU A 105 3.70 8.22 -13.46
C LEU A 105 3.48 9.74 -13.54
N GLN A 106 4.49 10.53 -13.18
CA GLN A 106 4.47 11.98 -13.30
C GLN A 106 4.53 12.48 -14.76
N THR A 107 5.11 11.74 -15.68
CA THR A 107 5.41 12.22 -17.05
C THR A 107 4.24 12.11 -18.01
N ASN A 108 3.13 11.47 -17.59
CA ASN A 108 1.87 11.38 -18.35
C ASN A 108 0.83 12.46 -17.99
N GLY A 109 1.29 13.61 -17.49
CA GLY A 109 0.62 14.89 -17.79
C GLY A 109 -0.12 15.60 -16.67
N LYS A 110 -0.34 15.01 -15.49
CA LYS A 110 -0.66 15.79 -14.28
C LYS A 110 -0.13 15.09 -13.04
N LEU A 111 0.66 15.85 -12.30
CA LEU A 111 1.41 15.41 -11.15
C LEU A 111 0.88 16.22 -9.98
N GLU A 112 0.13 15.60 -9.09
CA GLU A 112 -0.07 16.21 -7.77
C GLU A 112 1.20 15.93 -6.97
N GLN A 113 1.89 16.97 -6.48
CA GLN A 113 3.05 16.83 -5.57
C GLN A 113 2.77 15.87 -4.39
N LEU A 114 1.48 15.66 -4.10
CA LEU A 114 0.93 14.69 -3.17
C LEU A 114 1.38 13.25 -3.43
N ASP A 115 1.49 12.77 -4.69
CA ASP A 115 1.77 11.34 -4.94
C ASP A 115 3.22 10.94 -4.65
N VAL A 116 4.18 11.79 -5.01
CA VAL A 116 5.59 11.58 -4.61
C VAL A 116 5.79 11.77 -3.12
N ALA A 117 5.14 12.76 -2.52
CA ALA A 117 5.17 12.93 -1.06
C ALA A 117 4.57 11.72 -0.33
N ARG A 118 3.48 11.13 -0.85
CA ARG A 118 2.86 9.89 -0.32
C ARG A 118 3.82 8.72 -0.43
N TYR A 119 4.47 8.53 -1.58
CA TYR A 119 5.48 7.49 -1.77
C TYR A 119 6.59 7.57 -0.71
N TYR A 120 7.17 8.76 -0.52
CA TYR A 120 8.22 8.92 0.50
C TYR A 120 7.72 8.69 1.93
N LYS A 121 6.46 9.01 2.24
CA LYS A 121 5.87 8.66 3.54
C LYS A 121 5.74 7.14 3.73
N MET A 122 5.36 6.40 2.69
CA MET A 122 5.32 4.94 2.75
C MET A 122 6.71 4.34 2.94
N LEU A 123 7.71 4.86 2.22
CA LEU A 123 9.11 4.45 2.35
C LEU A 123 9.68 4.76 3.74
N ASP A 124 9.29 5.88 4.34
CA ASP A 124 9.68 6.22 5.71
C ASP A 124 8.99 5.31 6.74
N ALA A 125 7.69 5.05 6.56
CA ALA A 125 6.95 4.09 7.37
C ALA A 125 7.61 2.70 7.32
N SER A 126 8.09 2.28 6.14
CA SER A 126 8.79 1.01 5.98
C SER A 126 10.17 0.93 6.61
N LYS A 127 10.78 2.08 6.91
CA LYS A 127 12.07 2.15 7.61
C LYS A 127 11.91 2.23 9.13
N ASN A 128 10.82 2.81 9.63
CA ASN A 128 10.68 3.21 11.03
C ASN A 128 10.30 2.09 12.03
N GLN A 129 10.56 0.83 11.71
CA GLN A 129 10.34 -0.29 12.63
C GLN A 129 11.41 -0.50 13.72
N ARG A 130 12.22 0.51 14.05
CA ARG A 130 13.00 0.49 15.31
C ARG A 130 12.20 0.92 16.55
N ALA A 131 10.95 1.36 16.40
CA ALA A 131 10.16 1.87 17.51
C ALA A 131 8.79 1.18 17.65
N LYS A 132 8.79 -0.08 18.11
CA LYS A 132 7.75 -0.75 18.93
C LYS A 132 7.80 -2.28 18.76
N SER A 133 8.87 -2.88 19.29
CA SER A 133 8.82 -4.23 19.84
C SER A 133 9.33 -4.12 21.27
N ARG A 134 8.43 -3.78 22.19
CA ARG A 134 8.61 -3.90 23.63
C ARG A 134 7.27 -4.29 24.23
#